data_AF-X1K9F1-F1
#
_entry.id   AF-X1K9F1-F1
#
_cell.length_a   1.000
_cell.length_b   1.000
_cell.length_c   1.000
_cell.angle_alpha   90.00
_cell.angle_beta   90.00
_cell.angle_gamma   90.00
#
_symmetry.space_group_name_H-M   'P 1'
#
loop_
_entity.id
_entity.type
_entity.pdbx_description
1 polymer ?
#
loop_
_entity_poly.entity_id
_entity_poly.type
_entity_poly.pdbx_seq_one_letter_code
_entity_poly.pdbx_strand_id
1 'polypeptide(L)'
;WKELQQRSGYPYPISEYSTVTSRLRRIAEFDMGLVLRATMGNRPTELALHGADYLDFANKGILDHNFLTQETKEFVTLLENELAVPVTFIGTGPEQNEIVDRVGGQRRLALAQRSESGVA
;
A
#
# COMPACT_ATOMS: atom_id res chain seq x y z
N TRP A 1 -11.56 3.83 -15.46
CA TRP A 1 -10.98 2.50 -15.72
C TRP A 1 -10.05 2.51 -16.91
N LYS A 2 -10.49 2.86 -18.13
CA LYS A 2 -9.58 2.97 -19.29
C LYS A 2 -8.41 3.93 -19.06
N GLU A 3 -8.70 5.13 -18.54
CA GLU A 3 -7.68 6.12 -18.22
C GLU A 3 -6.71 5.62 -17.13
N LEU A 4 -7.25 5.02 -16.05
CA LEU A 4 -6.43 4.39 -15.02
C LEU A 4 -5.50 3.33 -15.62
N GLN A 5 -6.04 2.40 -16.42
CA GLN A 5 -5.24 1.37 -17.10
C GLN A 5 -4.09 1.98 -17.91
N GLN A 6 -4.36 3.05 -18.66
CA GLN A 6 -3.35 3.74 -19.46
C GLN A 6 -2.27 4.39 -18.59
N ARG A 7 -2.65 5.06 -17.50
CA ARG A 7 -1.73 5.73 -16.57
C ARG A 7 -0.88 4.73 -15.79
N SER A 8 -1.49 3.67 -15.25
CA SER A 8 -0.80 2.63 -14.48
C SER A 8 0.05 1.69 -15.34
N GLY A 9 -0.12 1.67 -16.67
CA GLY A 9 0.63 0.77 -17.56
C GLY A 9 0.16 -0.69 -17.52
N TYR A 10 -1.08 -0.95 -17.08
CA TYR A 10 -1.62 -2.31 -17.01
C TYR A 10 -1.74 -2.95 -18.42
N PRO A 11 -1.13 -4.13 -18.67
CA PRO A 11 -1.10 -4.73 -20.02
C PRO A 11 -2.44 -5.33 -20.46
N TYR A 12 -3.42 -5.38 -19.55
CA TYR A 12 -4.76 -5.90 -19.79
C TYR A 12 -5.83 -4.98 -19.19
N PRO A 13 -7.08 -5.02 -19.69
CA PRO A 13 -8.18 -4.24 -19.14
C PRO A 13 -8.41 -4.54 -17.66
N ILE A 14 -8.56 -3.49 -16.85
CA ILE A 14 -8.84 -3.58 -15.42
C ILE A 14 -10.19 -2.95 -15.06
N SER A 15 -10.89 -3.57 -14.12
CA SER A 15 -12.18 -3.09 -13.58
C SER A 15 -12.53 -3.79 -12.28
N GLU A 16 -13.05 -3.06 -11.30
CA GLU A 16 -13.61 -3.62 -10.07
C GLU A 16 -15.14 -3.62 -10.07
N TYR A 17 -15.72 -4.73 -9.62
CA TYR A 17 -17.17 -4.89 -9.46
C TYR A 17 -17.51 -5.11 -7.99
N SER A 18 -18.69 -4.64 -7.58
CA SER A 18 -19.24 -4.99 -6.27
C SER A 18 -19.51 -6.49 -6.18
N THR A 19 -19.12 -7.15 -5.10
CA THR A 19 -19.30 -8.61 -4.94
C THR A 19 -20.76 -9.05 -5.00
N VAL A 20 -21.69 -8.27 -4.42
CA VAL A 20 -23.10 -8.67 -4.32
C VAL A 20 -23.92 -8.22 -5.53
N THR A 21 -23.76 -6.97 -5.97
CA THR A 21 -24.62 -6.40 -7.03
C THR A 21 -24.00 -6.44 -8.43
N SER A 22 -22.76 -6.94 -8.56
CA SER A 22 -21.98 -6.95 -9.80
C SER A 22 -21.95 -5.61 -10.55
N ARG A 23 -22.09 -4.49 -9.83
CA ARG A 23 -22.01 -3.15 -10.41
C ARG A 23 -20.55 -2.70 -10.51
N LEU A 24 -20.19 -2.10 -11.63
CA LEU A 24 -18.89 -1.50 -11.85
C LEU A 24 -18.66 -0.36 -10.84
N ARG A 25 -17.53 -0.39 -10.13
CA ARG A 25 -17.16 0.68 -9.19
C ARG A 25 -16.77 1.94 -9.94
N ARG A 26 -17.12 3.09 -9.37
CA ARG A 26 -16.60 4.39 -9.80
C ARG A 26 -15.20 4.58 -9.21
N ILE A 27 -14.32 5.22 -9.97
CA ILE A 27 -12.96 5.57 -9.53
C ILE A 27 -12.82 7.09 -9.43
N ALA A 28 -11.93 7.53 -8.55
CA ALA A 28 -11.56 8.93 -8.37
C ALA A 28 -10.06 8.99 -8.06
N GLU A 29 -9.47 10.17 -8.17
CA GLU A 29 -8.11 10.42 -7.70
C GLU A 29 -8.05 10.45 -6.17
N PHE A 30 -6.85 10.30 -5.63
CA PHE A 30 -6.62 10.30 -4.20
C PHE A 30 -6.86 11.70 -3.60
N ASP A 31 -7.75 11.80 -2.61
CA ASP A 31 -8.05 13.06 -1.90
C ASP A 31 -7.37 13.09 -0.53
N MET A 32 -6.23 13.78 -0.45
CA MET A 32 -5.48 13.96 0.79
C MET A 32 -6.30 14.66 1.88
N GLY A 33 -7.15 15.62 1.51
CA GLY A 33 -8.00 16.35 2.47
C GLY A 33 -9.05 15.45 3.12
N LEU A 34 -9.61 14.50 2.37
CA LEU A 34 -10.50 13.48 2.92
C LEU A 34 -9.78 12.56 3.90
N VAL A 35 -8.57 12.12 3.56
CA VAL A 35 -7.77 11.23 4.43
C VAL A 35 -7.32 11.95 5.70
N LEU A 36 -6.88 13.21 5.61
CA LEU A 36 -6.57 14.04 6.78
C LEU A 36 -7.73 14.10 7.77
N ARG A 37 -8.95 14.36 7.29
CA ARG A 37 -10.15 14.36 8.16
C ARG A 37 -10.41 13.00 8.80
N ALA A 38 -10.25 11.92 8.04
CA ALA A 38 -10.40 10.56 8.56
C ALA A 38 -9.35 10.23 9.63
N THR A 39 -8.09 10.62 9.41
CA THR A 39 -6.99 10.47 10.37
C THR A 39 -7.25 11.26 11.64
N MET A 40 -7.72 12.51 11.54
CA MET A 40 -8.09 13.31 12.72
C MET A 40 -9.21 12.67 13.55
N GLY A 41 -10.20 12.06 12.89
CA GLY A 41 -11.34 11.41 13.55
C GLY A 41 -10.97 10.07 14.18
N ASN A 42 -10.21 9.23 13.48
CA ASN A 42 -9.91 7.87 13.91
C ASN A 42 -8.63 7.76 14.76
N ARG A 43 -7.71 8.73 14.65
CA ARG A 43 -6.39 8.74 15.30
C ARG A 43 -5.64 7.40 15.11
N PRO A 44 -5.41 6.97 13.87
CA PRO A 44 -4.75 5.70 13.61
C PRO A 44 -3.31 5.72 14.11
N THR A 45 -2.83 4.58 14.61
CA THR A 45 -1.42 4.40 14.96
C THR A 45 -0.58 3.93 13.79
N GLU A 46 -1.21 3.31 12.79
CA GLU A 46 -0.59 2.74 11.60
C GLU A 46 -1.55 2.89 10.41
N LEU A 47 -0.99 3.00 9.20
CA LEU A 47 -1.74 3.08 7.93
C LEU A 47 -1.43 1.86 7.05
N ALA A 48 -2.44 1.40 6.31
CA ALA A 48 -2.28 0.44 5.23
C ALA A 48 -2.66 1.12 3.90
N LEU A 49 -1.71 1.20 2.98
CA LEU A 49 -1.94 1.69 1.62
C LEU A 49 -2.29 0.51 0.71
N HIS A 50 -3.41 0.56 0.01
CA HIS A 50 -3.77 -0.46 -1.00
C HIS A 50 -3.87 0.16 -2.39
N GLY A 51 -3.70 -0.67 -3.42
CA GLY A 51 -3.78 -0.25 -4.81
C GLY A 51 -2.49 0.38 -5.34
N ALA A 52 -1.33 0.00 -4.80
CA ALA A 52 -0.05 0.50 -5.31
C ALA A 52 0.21 0.07 -6.77
N ASP A 53 -0.36 -1.06 -7.19
CA ASP A 53 -0.39 -1.52 -8.57
C ASP A 53 -1.19 -0.59 -9.51
N TYR A 54 -2.17 0.16 -8.98
CA TYR A 54 -2.88 1.19 -9.73
C TYR A 54 -2.08 2.49 -9.88
N LEU A 55 -1.04 2.72 -9.08
CA LEU A 55 -0.10 3.82 -9.33
C LEU A 55 0.81 3.43 -10.50
N ASP A 56 1.41 2.25 -10.43
CA ASP A 56 2.23 1.67 -11.49
C ASP A 56 2.14 0.13 -11.43
N PHE A 57 1.82 -0.49 -12.57
CA PHE A 57 1.72 -1.93 -12.74
C PHE A 57 3.04 -2.64 -12.37
N ALA A 58 4.19 -1.97 -12.48
CA ALA A 58 5.47 -2.51 -12.05
C ALA A 58 5.51 -2.86 -10.55
N ASN A 59 4.62 -2.28 -9.74
CA ASN A 59 4.49 -2.67 -8.34
C ASN A 59 3.77 -4.01 -8.15
N LYS A 60 3.10 -4.55 -9.17
CA LYS A 60 2.23 -5.71 -9.01
C LYS A 60 2.99 -6.91 -8.46
N GLY A 61 2.54 -7.45 -7.34
CA GLY A 61 3.12 -8.64 -6.71
C GLY A 61 4.46 -8.44 -6.01
N ILE A 62 4.92 -7.19 -5.85
CA ILE A 62 6.12 -6.89 -5.08
C ILE A 62 5.87 -7.13 -3.59
N LEU A 63 6.81 -7.81 -2.94
CA LEU A 63 6.73 -8.18 -1.51
C LEU A 63 7.76 -7.44 -0.63
N ASP A 64 8.76 -6.80 -1.24
CA ASP A 64 9.79 -6.04 -0.55
C ASP A 64 9.77 -4.58 -1.00
N HIS A 65 9.71 -3.69 -0.01
CA HIS A 65 9.66 -2.25 -0.17
C HIS A 65 10.76 -1.71 -1.09
N ASN A 66 11.94 -2.32 -1.10
CA ASN A 66 13.07 -1.87 -1.91
C ASN A 66 12.82 -1.98 -3.42
N PHE A 67 11.97 -2.92 -3.84
CA PHE A 67 11.66 -3.11 -5.27
C PHE A 67 10.48 -2.27 -5.74
N LEU A 68 9.74 -1.61 -4.84
CA LEU A 68 8.69 -0.69 -5.23
C LEU A 68 9.24 0.44 -6.11
N THR A 69 8.40 0.90 -7.02
CA THR A 69 8.68 2.04 -7.89
C THR A 69 8.96 3.29 -7.07
N GLN A 70 9.78 4.19 -7.63
CA GLN A 70 10.14 5.43 -6.96
C GLN A 70 8.92 6.31 -6.67
N GLU A 71 7.98 6.40 -7.62
CA GLU A 71 6.71 7.11 -7.46
C GLU A 71 5.91 6.60 -6.25
N THR A 72 5.84 5.28 -6.06
CA THR A 72 5.11 4.70 -4.93
C THR A 72 5.79 4.98 -3.59
N LYS A 73 7.13 4.95 -3.55
CA LYS A 73 7.88 5.30 -2.34
C LYS A 73 7.71 6.78 -1.98
N GLU A 74 7.73 7.66 -2.97
CA GLU A 74 7.48 9.10 -2.79
C GLU A 74 6.06 9.36 -2.30
N PHE A 75 5.07 8.67 -2.87
CA PHE A 75 3.68 8.77 -2.43
C PHE A 75 3.51 8.30 -0.99
N VAL A 76 4.13 7.18 -0.60
CA VAL A 76 4.14 6.71 0.80
C VAL A 76 4.78 7.74 1.72
N THR A 77 5.92 8.31 1.32
CA THR A 77 6.62 9.34 2.10
C THR A 77 5.75 10.59 2.27
N LEU A 78 5.05 11.01 1.21
CA LEU A 78 4.10 12.12 1.26
C LEU A 78 2.98 11.84 2.27
N LEU A 79 2.38 10.64 2.23
CA LEU A 79 1.35 10.25 3.19
C LEU A 79 1.85 10.28 4.65
N GLU A 80 3.03 9.70 4.90
CA GLU A 80 3.62 9.67 6.25
C GLU A 80 3.90 11.08 6.78
N ASN A 81 4.40 11.98 5.92
CA ASN A 81 4.69 13.36 6.28
C ASN A 81 3.42 14.18 6.57
N GLU A 82 2.41 14.09 5.70
CA GLU A 82 1.17 14.86 5.84
C GLU A 82 0.30 14.36 6.99
N LEU A 83 0.28 13.03 7.22
CA LEU A 83 -0.59 12.42 8.21
C LEU A 83 0.09 12.23 9.58
N ALA A 84 1.42 12.30 9.63
CA ALA A 84 2.24 11.98 10.81
C ALA A 84 1.96 10.58 11.40
N VAL A 85 1.57 9.63 10.54
CA VAL A 85 1.30 8.22 10.89
C VAL A 85 2.07 7.31 9.93
N PRO A 86 2.79 6.30 10.43
CA PRO A 86 3.58 5.41 9.57
C PRO A 86 2.67 4.50 8.71
N VAL A 87 3.08 4.28 7.46
CA VAL A 87 2.45 3.29 6.56
C VAL A 87 3.13 1.94 6.77
N THR A 88 2.47 0.99 7.40
CA THR A 88 3.09 -0.29 7.77
C THR A 88 2.88 -1.38 6.74
N PHE A 89 1.78 -1.30 5.99
CA PHE A 89 1.44 -2.24 4.93
C PHE A 89 1.21 -1.53 3.60
N ILE A 90 1.71 -2.12 2.51
CA ILE A 90 1.47 -1.65 1.15
C ILE A 90 0.96 -2.82 0.32
N GLY A 91 -0.33 -2.82 -0.02
CA GLY A 91 -0.95 -3.78 -0.93
C GLY A 91 -0.53 -3.51 -2.37
N THR A 92 0.15 -4.47 -2.95
CA THR A 92 0.71 -4.45 -4.31
C THR A 92 -0.13 -5.25 -5.30
N GLY A 93 -1.31 -5.70 -4.91
CA GLY A 93 -2.25 -6.31 -5.84
C GLY A 93 -3.47 -6.90 -5.12
N PRO A 94 -4.37 -7.55 -5.89
CA PRO A 94 -5.61 -8.11 -5.36
C PRO A 94 -5.43 -9.42 -4.58
N GLU A 95 -4.34 -10.16 -4.78
CA GLU A 95 -4.14 -11.44 -4.09
C GLU A 95 -3.72 -11.22 -2.63
N GLN A 96 -4.11 -12.16 -1.76
CA GLN A 96 -3.90 -12.03 -0.30
C GLN A 96 -2.42 -11.90 0.09
N ASN A 97 -1.52 -12.48 -0.69
CA ASN A 97 -0.08 -12.45 -0.46
C ASN A 97 0.62 -11.28 -1.15
N GLU A 98 -0.06 -10.45 -1.94
CA GLU A 98 0.51 -9.29 -2.62
C GLU A 98 0.53 -8.07 -1.68
N ILE A 99 1.32 -8.18 -0.61
CA ILE A 99 1.45 -7.16 0.43
C ILE A 99 2.91 -7.04 0.86
N VAL A 100 3.41 -5.81 0.87
CA VAL A 100 4.69 -5.45 1.50
C VAL A 100 4.43 -5.13 2.98
N ASP A 101 5.08 -5.88 3.87
CA ASP A 101 5.09 -5.64 5.31
C ASP A 101 6.39 -4.93 5.74
N ARG A 102 6.30 -3.63 6.06
CA ARG A 102 7.47 -2.80 6.42
C ARG A 102 7.92 -3.01 7.87
N VAL A 103 7.05 -3.51 8.75
CA VAL A 103 7.31 -3.57 10.21
C VAL A 103 7.64 -4.98 10.66
N GLY A 104 6.93 -5.99 10.19
CA GLY A 104 7.14 -7.38 10.59
C GLY A 104 8.49 -7.93 10.15
N GLY A 105 9.10 -7.39 9.07
CA GLY A 105 10.50 -7.67 8.73
C GLY A 105 11.48 -7.17 9.80
N GLN A 106 11.30 -5.94 10.28
CA GLN A 106 12.13 -5.34 11.32
C GLN A 106 11.93 -6.00 12.69
N ARG A 107 10.69 -6.35 13.06
CA ARG A 107 10.40 -7.08 14.31
C ARG A 107 10.98 -8.51 14.28
N ARG A 108 10.90 -9.22 13.16
CA ARG A 108 11.50 -10.57 13.01
C ARG A 108 13.03 -10.54 13.13
N LEU A 109 13.69 -9.59 12.49
CA LEU A 109 15.14 -9.40 12.59
C LEU A 109 15.58 -9.02 14.01
N ALA A 110 14.87 -8.10 14.66
CA ALA A 110 15.15 -7.70 16.04
C ALA A 110 14.94 -8.84 17.06
N LEU A 111 13.98 -9.74 16.82
CA LEU A 111 13.78 -10.93 17.65
C LEU A 111 14.86 -12.00 17.41
N ALA A 112 15.29 -12.21 16.16
CA ALA A 112 16.36 -13.16 15.82
C ALA A 112 17.72 -12.76 16.42
N GLN A 113 18.07 -11.47 16.37
CA GLN A 113 19.31 -10.94 16.97
C GLN A 113 19.31 -11.07 18.51
N ARG A 114 18.14 -10.95 19.15
CA ARG A 114 18.01 -11.15 20.60
C ARG A 114 18.16 -12.61 21.03
N SER A 115 17.72 -13.57 20.21
CA SER A 115 17.95 -14.99 20.48
C SER A 115 19.42 -15.39 20.36
N GLU A 116 20.18 -14.76 19.46
CA GLU A 116 21.62 -15.01 19.30
C GLU A 116 22.47 -14.36 20.41
N SER A 117 21.98 -13.26 20.99
CA SER A 117 22.66 -12.53 22.08
C SER A 117 22.42 -13.11 23.48
N GLY A 118 21.50 -14.07 23.62
CA GLY A 118 21.04 -14.64 24.90
C GLY A 118 21.66 -15.99 25.27
N VAL A 119 22.66 -16.46 24.52
CA VAL A 119 23.44 -17.66 24.84
C VAL A 119 24.86 -17.23 25.21
N ALA A 120 25.01 -16.67 26.42
CA ALA A 120 26.28 -16.49 27.11
C ALA A 120 26.05 -16.53 28.62
#